data_AF-A0A8H3DY89-F1
#
_entry.id   AF-A0A8H3DY89-F1
#
_cell.length_a   1.000
_cell.length_b   1.000
_cell.length_c   1.000
_cell.angle_alpha   90.00
_cell.angle_beta   90.00
_cell.angle_gamma   90.00
#
_symmetry.space_group_name_H-M   'P 1'
#
loop_
_entity.id
_entity.type
_entity.pdbx_description
1 polymer ?
#
loop_
_entity_poly.entity_id
_entity_poly.type
_entity_poly.pdbx_seq_one_letter_code
_entity_poly.pdbx_strand_id
1 'polypeptide(L)'
;MLSFDALKRWEDLGQFLEKAIIAYLDACHDLETALPNHSTRTSELLSRIEQRIAIFPTIISGPLASVQASIKRIRNSLASPVHRLPNEILARIFYISMYSVDVTDPLQVSRKHSATFIYRRLHVLAGVCSAWRRIGLQGYFWSLIPIVAKPNHEYGDEYTVAAARLSLQRAANLPLHLVTCIDSCATSAEIARNFILETVSLHGPQLSTVDVSDSSTGFFVSFLNVLLGSIASKQSTIHQLSLRCFQSFGLTPSLINDTGSPLPPAFHHLMNSLERLRIFRLRLPFRDISFGKLVEIRLQDIKARLRTSHFAVFTGTHYLTPVAHTEYDFYPHWKNNRVRLFTRGSSLYSPQLAETLP
;
A
#
# COMPACT_ATOMS: atom_id res chain seq x y z
N MET A 1 36.41 8.84 7.42
CA MET A 1 36.89 9.91 8.31
C MET A 1 37.03 11.17 7.48
N LEU A 2 36.53 12.32 7.94
CA LEU A 2 36.85 13.61 7.30
C LEU A 2 38.32 13.92 7.58
N SER A 3 39.09 14.30 6.55
CA SER A 3 40.46 14.76 6.74
C SER A 3 40.45 16.12 7.43
N PHE A 4 41.25 16.28 8.49
CA PHE A 4 41.42 17.55 9.18
C PHE A 4 41.88 18.66 8.22
N ASP A 5 42.73 18.31 7.24
CA ASP A 5 43.20 19.24 6.21
C ASP A 5 42.06 19.75 5.32
N ALA A 6 41.08 18.89 5.02
CA ALA A 6 39.92 19.29 4.23
C ALA A 6 39.00 20.24 5.01
N LEU A 7 38.87 20.06 6.32
CA LEU A 7 38.11 20.96 7.19
C LEU A 7 38.81 22.33 7.26
N LYS A 8 40.11 22.34 7.56
CA LYS A 8 40.90 23.58 7.62
C LYS A 8 40.85 24.34 6.30
N ARG A 9 41.04 23.66 5.16
CA ARG A 9 40.90 24.27 3.84
C ARG A 9 39.52 24.87 3.61
N TRP A 10 38.46 24.22 4.07
CA TRP A 10 37.09 24.75 3.96
C TRP A 10 36.92 26.02 4.81
N GLU A 11 37.47 26.07 6.02
CA GLU A 11 37.46 27.25 6.89
C GLU A 11 38.25 28.42 6.26
N ASP A 12 39.46 28.15 5.76
CA ASP A 12 40.31 29.15 5.09
C ASP A 12 39.63 29.75 3.86
N LEU A 13 38.99 28.92 3.02
CA LEU A 13 38.23 29.37 1.87
C LEU A 13 36.96 30.15 2.27
N GLY A 14 36.34 29.80 3.40
CA GLY A 14 35.22 30.55 3.97
C GLY A 14 35.64 31.97 4.36
N GLN A 15 36.77 32.11 5.06
CA GLN A 15 37.33 33.42 5.42
C GLN A 15 37.72 34.24 4.18
N PHE A 16 38.28 33.59 3.15
CA PHE A 16 38.60 34.26 1.89
C PHE A 16 37.34 34.80 1.19
N LEU A 17 36.27 34.01 1.14
CA LEU A 17 34.99 34.42 0.57
C LEU A 17 34.38 35.60 1.33
N GLU A 18 34.41 35.56 2.67
CA GLU A 18 33.93 36.66 3.51
C GLU A 18 34.67 37.97 3.20
N LYS A 19 36.01 37.94 3.13
CA LYS A 19 36.83 39.09 2.77
C LYS A 19 36.51 39.63 1.37
N ALA A 20 36.31 38.73 0.40
CA ALA A 20 35.97 39.12 -0.97
C ALA A 20 34.60 39.81 -1.06
N ILE A 21 33.61 39.36 -0.28
CA ILE A 21 32.28 39.99 -0.23
C ILE A 21 32.38 41.39 0.40
N ILE A 22 33.12 41.54 1.49
CA ILE A 22 33.35 42.85 2.13
C ILE A 22 34.02 43.81 1.14
N ALA A 23 35.12 43.39 0.51
CA ALA A 23 35.82 44.22 -0.48
C ALA A 23 34.94 44.61 -1.68
N TYR A 24 34.01 43.73 -2.10
CA TYR A 24 33.04 44.05 -3.15
C TYR A 24 32.02 45.10 -2.69
N LEU A 25 31.54 45.01 -1.45
CA LEU A 25 30.63 46.00 -0.86
C LEU A 25 31.30 47.37 -0.70
N ASP A 26 32.58 47.40 -0.32
CA ASP A 26 33.38 48.62 -0.23
C ASP A 26 33.53 49.25 -1.62
N ALA A 27 33.86 48.46 -2.64
CA ALA A 27 33.95 48.94 -4.02
C ALA A 27 32.62 49.49 -4.57
N CYS A 28 31.48 48.97 -4.11
CA CYS A 28 30.16 49.53 -4.43
C CYS A 28 29.94 50.90 -3.76
N HIS A 29 30.37 51.08 -2.50
CA HIS A 29 30.32 52.39 -1.82
C HIS A 29 31.26 53.40 -2.47
N ASP A 30 32.48 52.98 -2.85
CA ASP A 30 33.42 53.81 -3.60
C ASP A 30 32.81 54.25 -4.93
N LEU A 31 32.10 53.35 -5.62
CA LEU A 31 31.41 53.68 -6.86
C LEU A 31 30.27 54.71 -6.64
N GLU A 32 29.50 54.56 -5.56
CA GLU A 32 28.42 55.48 -5.20
C GLU A 32 28.95 56.88 -4.89
N THR A 33 30.04 56.97 -4.12
CA THR A 33 30.68 58.26 -3.75
C THR A 33 31.42 58.91 -4.91
N ALA A 34 31.91 58.13 -5.88
CA ALA A 34 32.67 58.62 -7.02
C ALA A 34 31.81 59.19 -8.16
N LEU A 35 30.47 59.07 -8.14
CA LEU A 35 29.60 59.63 -9.19
C LEU A 35 29.48 61.16 -9.06
N PRO A 36 30.11 61.98 -9.94
CA PRO A 36 29.94 63.44 -9.94
C PRO A 36 28.71 63.83 -10.76
N ASN A 37 28.07 64.95 -10.41
CA ASN A 37 26.76 65.36 -10.95
C ASN A 37 26.67 65.53 -12.48
N HIS A 38 27.75 65.59 -13.26
CA HIS A 38 27.68 65.85 -14.70
C HIS A 38 28.78 65.13 -15.49
N SER A 39 28.47 63.97 -16.09
CA SER A 39 29.31 63.40 -17.16
C SER A 39 28.45 62.91 -18.33
N THR A 40 28.93 63.11 -19.55
CA THR A 40 28.29 62.67 -20.80
C THR A 40 28.30 61.15 -21.00
N ARG A 41 28.88 60.37 -20.07
CA ARG A 41 29.00 58.90 -20.13
C ARG A 41 28.03 58.14 -19.21
N THR A 42 27.03 58.82 -18.64
CA THR A 42 26.10 58.21 -17.67
C THR A 42 25.34 57.01 -18.23
N SER A 43 24.96 56.99 -19.51
CA SER A 43 24.20 55.86 -20.08
C SER A 43 25.03 54.58 -20.20
N GLU A 44 26.30 54.68 -20.59
CA GLU A 44 27.20 53.53 -20.67
C GLU A 44 27.47 52.95 -19.28
N LEU A 45 27.77 53.80 -18.29
CA LEU A 45 27.95 53.37 -16.91
C LEU A 45 26.68 52.69 -16.35
N LEU A 46 25.52 53.30 -16.58
CA LEU A 46 24.23 52.77 -16.14
C LEU A 46 23.97 51.40 -16.75
N SER A 47 24.14 51.24 -18.07
CA SER A 47 23.97 49.94 -18.73
C SER A 47 24.89 48.85 -18.17
N ARG A 48 26.12 49.20 -17.80
CA ARG A 48 27.08 48.25 -17.20
C ARG A 48 26.67 47.86 -15.79
N ILE A 49 26.18 48.81 -14.99
CA ILE A 49 25.65 48.56 -13.65
C ILE A 49 24.42 47.67 -13.74
N GLU A 50 23.45 48.01 -14.60
CA GLU A 50 22.23 47.21 -14.82
C GLU A 50 22.57 45.78 -15.29
N GLN A 51 23.50 45.63 -16.22
CA GLN A 51 23.97 44.31 -16.66
C GLN A 51 24.58 43.53 -15.50
N ARG A 52 25.40 44.17 -14.65
CA ARG A 52 25.99 43.52 -13.47
C ARG A 52 24.93 43.13 -12.44
N ILE A 53 23.98 44.02 -12.15
CA ILE A 53 22.83 43.76 -11.27
C ILE A 53 22.02 42.57 -11.80
N ALA A 54 21.75 42.50 -13.09
CA ALA A 54 20.99 41.41 -13.69
C ALA A 54 21.70 40.04 -13.55
N ILE A 55 23.03 40.03 -13.63
CA ILE A 55 23.82 38.79 -13.57
C ILE A 55 24.11 38.39 -12.11
N PHE A 56 24.22 39.34 -11.19
CA PHE A 56 24.65 39.11 -9.80
C PHE A 56 23.87 38.01 -9.05
N PRO A 57 22.51 37.94 -9.12
CA PRO A 57 21.76 36.88 -8.48
C PRO A 57 22.12 35.48 -8.98
N THR A 58 22.45 35.34 -10.28
CA THR A 58 22.80 34.02 -10.83
C THR A 58 24.20 33.59 -10.41
N ILE A 59 25.14 34.54 -10.30
CA ILE A 59 26.51 34.28 -9.82
C ILE A 59 26.52 33.89 -8.34
N ILE A 60 25.71 34.53 -7.49
CA ILE A 60 25.78 34.32 -6.03
C ILE A 60 24.76 33.29 -5.55
N SER A 61 23.49 33.46 -5.88
CA SER A 61 22.41 32.69 -5.23
C SER A 61 22.48 31.20 -5.54
N GLY A 62 22.81 30.83 -6.79
CA GLY A 62 22.94 29.43 -7.21
C GLY A 62 24.06 28.70 -6.47
N PRO A 63 25.32 29.15 -6.57
CA PRO A 63 26.43 28.56 -5.83
C PRO A 63 26.23 28.58 -4.31
N LEU A 64 25.70 29.67 -3.74
CA LEU A 64 25.44 29.77 -2.31
C LEU A 64 24.41 28.73 -1.84
N ALA A 65 23.31 28.54 -2.57
CA ALA A 65 22.33 27.50 -2.26
C ALA A 65 22.95 26.09 -2.30
N SER A 66 23.83 25.83 -3.27
CA SER A 66 24.57 24.57 -3.38
C SER A 66 25.54 24.35 -2.21
N VAL A 67 26.28 25.38 -1.81
CA VAL A 67 27.18 25.36 -0.64
C VAL A 67 26.38 25.11 0.64
N GLN A 68 25.28 25.84 0.86
CA GLN A 68 24.41 25.65 2.02
C GLN A 68 23.83 24.23 2.07
N ALA A 69 23.38 23.68 0.93
CA ALA A 69 22.89 22.30 0.87
C ALA A 69 23.99 21.28 1.22
N SER A 70 25.22 21.53 0.77
CA SER A 70 26.38 20.68 1.06
C SER A 70 26.79 20.73 2.53
N ILE A 71 26.85 21.92 3.14
CA ILE A 71 27.13 22.10 4.57
C ILE A 71 26.04 21.42 5.42
N LYS A 72 24.76 21.64 5.10
CA LYS A 72 23.63 20.96 5.77
C LYS A 72 23.77 19.45 5.68
N ARG A 73 24.19 18.91 4.51
CA ARG A 73 24.42 17.47 4.31
C ARG A 73 25.55 16.94 5.18
N ILE A 74 26.68 17.64 5.24
CA ILE A 74 27.83 17.26 6.09
C ILE A 74 27.43 17.31 7.57
N ARG A 75 26.82 18.41 8.02
CA ARG A 75 26.31 18.55 9.39
C ARG A 75 25.36 17.41 9.75
N ASN A 76 24.37 17.13 8.90
CA ASN A 76 23.42 16.05 9.15
C ASN A 76 24.10 14.68 9.20
N SER A 77 25.08 14.43 8.32
CA SER A 77 25.86 13.19 8.33
C SER A 77 26.67 13.00 9.61
N LEU A 78 27.17 14.08 10.21
CA LEU A 78 27.97 14.02 11.43
C LEU A 78 27.11 13.94 12.70
N ALA A 79 26.07 14.76 12.74
CA ALA A 79 25.21 14.95 13.90
C ALA A 79 24.14 13.87 14.04
N SER A 80 23.62 13.32 12.93
CA SER A 80 22.53 12.35 12.99
C SER A 80 23.05 10.92 13.14
N PRO A 81 22.71 10.21 14.24
CA PRO A 81 23.10 8.82 14.46
C PRO A 81 22.63 7.88 13.33
N VAL A 82 21.54 8.27 12.65
CA VAL A 82 20.95 7.54 11.52
C VAL A 82 21.97 7.22 10.43
N HIS A 83 22.90 8.15 10.13
CA HIS A 83 23.88 7.92 9.07
C HIS A 83 24.96 6.92 9.44
N ARG A 84 25.05 6.54 10.72
CA ARG A 84 25.98 5.51 11.23
C ARG A 84 25.33 4.13 11.30
N LEU A 85 24.01 4.05 11.16
CA LEU A 85 23.29 2.78 11.20
C LEU A 85 23.49 2.03 9.87
N PRO A 86 23.77 0.72 9.92
CA PRO A 86 23.72 -0.13 8.74
C PRO A 86 22.35 -0.06 8.06
N ASN A 87 22.32 -0.22 6.74
CA ASN A 87 21.08 -0.14 5.96
C ASN A 87 20.04 -1.17 6.44
N GLU A 88 20.48 -2.32 6.95
CA GLU A 88 19.67 -3.42 7.47
C GLU A 88 18.93 -2.99 8.75
N ILE A 89 19.59 -2.21 9.61
CA ILE A 89 18.97 -1.69 10.83
C ILE A 89 17.94 -0.62 10.48
N LEU A 90 18.27 0.28 9.54
CA LEU A 90 17.31 1.27 9.04
C LEU A 90 16.11 0.60 8.37
N ALA A 91 16.35 -0.43 7.55
CA ALA A 91 15.31 -1.24 6.93
C ALA A 91 14.39 -1.87 8.00
N ARG A 92 14.99 -2.41 9.07
CA ARG A 92 14.23 -2.99 10.18
C ARG A 92 13.39 -1.94 10.92
N ILE A 93 13.94 -0.75 11.15
CA ILE A 93 13.20 0.39 11.72
C ILE A 93 12.02 0.75 10.81
N PHE A 94 12.25 0.90 9.51
CA PHE A 94 11.20 1.19 8.52
C PHE A 94 10.09 0.14 8.58
N TYR A 95 10.46 -1.14 8.56
CA TYR A 95 9.49 -2.24 8.66
C TYR A 95 8.66 -2.13 9.94
N ILE A 96 9.30 -1.97 11.11
CA ILE A 96 8.59 -1.82 12.38
C ILE A 96 7.68 -0.60 12.33
N SER A 97 8.18 0.57 11.90
CA SER A 97 7.38 1.79 11.82
C SER A 97 6.19 1.67 10.86
N MET A 98 6.32 0.95 9.75
CA MET A 98 5.22 0.73 8.81
C MET A 98 4.15 -0.20 9.39
N TYR A 99 4.57 -1.29 10.03
CA TYR A 99 3.69 -2.37 10.47
C TYR A 99 3.33 -2.36 11.95
N SER A 100 3.86 -1.42 12.76
CA SER A 100 3.45 -1.20 14.14
C SER A 100 2.08 -0.54 14.16
N VAL A 101 1.04 -1.34 13.94
CA VAL A 101 -0.33 -0.92 14.19
C VAL A 101 -0.50 -0.87 15.70
N ASP A 102 -1.02 0.25 16.22
CA ASP A 102 -1.49 0.31 17.61
C ASP A 102 -2.66 -0.67 17.71
N VAL A 103 -2.39 -1.84 18.29
CA VAL A 103 -3.35 -2.94 18.42
C VAL A 103 -4.28 -2.65 19.59
N THR A 104 -4.95 -1.51 19.58
CA THR A 104 -6.02 -1.24 20.54
C THR A 104 -7.34 -1.86 20.09
N ASP A 105 -7.53 -2.10 18.78
CA ASP A 105 -8.63 -2.94 18.30
C ASP A 105 -8.30 -3.72 17.00
N PRO A 106 -7.81 -4.98 17.10
CA PRO A 106 -7.53 -5.83 15.94
C PRO A 106 -8.79 -6.23 15.15
N LEU A 107 -10.00 -5.92 15.65
CA LEU A 107 -11.27 -6.28 15.03
C LEU A 107 -11.90 -5.12 14.24
N GLN A 108 -11.44 -3.87 14.41
CA GLN A 108 -12.04 -2.69 13.76
C GLN A 108 -11.21 -2.02 12.67
N VAL A 109 -9.89 -2.18 12.60
CA VAL A 109 -9.13 -1.54 11.51
C VAL A 109 -9.41 -2.29 10.21
N SER A 110 -10.39 -1.80 9.45
CA SER A 110 -10.65 -2.28 8.08
C SER A 110 -9.33 -2.30 7.32
N ARG A 111 -8.98 -3.44 6.72
CA ARG A 111 -7.69 -3.64 6.04
C ARG A 111 -7.40 -2.60 4.96
N LYS A 112 -8.45 -1.96 4.41
CA LYS A 112 -8.37 -0.74 3.59
C LYS A 112 -7.55 0.35 4.29
N HIS A 113 -7.89 0.68 5.53
CA HIS A 113 -7.16 1.65 6.34
C HIS A 113 -5.72 1.21 6.58
N SER A 114 -5.49 -0.10 6.78
CA SER A 114 -4.13 -0.63 6.97
C SER A 114 -3.24 -0.37 5.75
N ALA A 115 -3.70 -0.66 4.53
CA ALA A 115 -2.87 -0.47 3.33
C ALA A 115 -2.57 1.01 3.07
N THR A 116 -3.58 1.88 3.12
CA THR A 116 -3.39 3.34 2.99
C THR A 116 -2.45 3.88 4.06
N PHE A 117 -2.55 3.38 5.29
CA PHE A 117 -1.71 3.82 6.40
C PHE A 117 -0.25 3.37 6.25
N ILE A 118 -0.03 2.11 5.85
CA ILE A 118 1.31 1.59 5.54
C ILE A 118 1.98 2.45 4.47
N TYR A 119 1.26 2.79 3.39
CA TYR A 119 1.75 3.64 2.32
C TYR A 119 2.07 5.05 2.80
N ARG A 120 1.15 5.68 3.53
CA ARG A 120 1.35 7.02 4.08
C ARG A 120 2.60 7.05 4.96
N ARG A 121 2.78 6.06 5.82
CA ARG A 121 3.98 5.94 6.67
C ARG A 121 5.23 5.77 5.83
N LEU A 122 5.23 4.87 4.84
CA LEU A 122 6.37 4.69 3.93
C LEU A 122 6.79 6.00 3.25
N HIS A 123 5.81 6.75 2.72
CA HIS A 123 6.09 8.04 2.07
C HIS A 123 6.62 9.09 3.05
N VAL A 124 6.07 9.18 4.26
CA VAL A 124 6.59 10.07 5.32
C VAL A 124 8.03 9.70 5.66
N LEU A 125 8.31 8.42 5.88
CA LEU A 125 9.66 7.93 6.18
C LEU A 125 10.63 8.24 5.02
N ALA A 126 10.23 7.96 3.78
CA ALA A 126 11.05 8.26 2.59
C ALA A 126 11.23 9.78 2.34
N GLY A 127 10.44 10.62 2.99
CA GLY A 127 10.51 12.08 2.94
C GLY A 127 11.52 12.70 3.91
N VAL A 128 11.98 11.98 4.95
CA VAL A 128 12.78 12.55 6.04
C VAL A 128 14.15 13.05 5.58
N CYS A 129 14.96 12.20 4.95
CA CYS A 129 16.26 12.56 4.41
C CYS A 129 16.65 11.64 3.25
N SER A 130 17.73 11.96 2.52
CA SER A 130 18.18 11.14 1.38
C SER A 130 18.56 9.71 1.76
N ALA A 131 19.14 9.50 2.94
CA ALA A 131 19.48 8.17 3.43
C ALA A 131 18.21 7.33 3.65
N TRP A 132 17.19 7.90 4.30
CA TRP A 132 15.89 7.27 4.52
C TRP A 132 15.14 7.03 3.22
N ARG A 133 15.16 8.00 2.29
CA ARG A 133 14.60 7.83 0.96
C ARG A 133 15.18 6.62 0.23
N ARG A 134 16.51 6.45 0.25
CA ARG A 134 17.19 5.31 -0.36
C ARG A 134 16.74 3.98 0.25
N ILE A 135 16.52 3.92 1.56
CA ILE A 135 15.96 2.73 2.23
C ILE A 135 14.51 2.51 1.82
N GLY A 136 13.66 3.54 1.92
CA GLY A 136 12.25 3.47 1.57
C GLY A 136 11.98 3.14 0.10
N LEU A 137 12.95 3.35 -0.81
CA LEU A 137 12.85 2.96 -2.22
C LEU A 137 13.24 1.49 -2.49
N GLN A 138 13.68 0.73 -1.49
CA GLN A 138 13.98 -0.70 -1.66
C GLN A 138 12.71 -1.50 -1.95
N GLY A 139 12.78 -2.43 -2.90
CA GLY A 139 11.61 -3.07 -3.50
C GLY A 139 10.66 -3.79 -2.54
N TYR A 140 11.17 -4.39 -1.45
CA TYR A 140 10.32 -5.14 -0.53
C TYR A 140 9.33 -4.27 0.25
N PHE A 141 9.56 -2.96 0.40
CA PHE A 141 8.58 -2.03 0.95
C PHE A 141 7.42 -1.74 0.00
N TRP A 142 7.58 -2.06 -1.28
CA TRP A 142 6.60 -1.84 -2.35
C TRP A 142 5.92 -3.14 -2.80
N SER A 143 6.16 -4.25 -2.10
CA SER A 143 5.53 -5.55 -2.34
C SER A 143 4.01 -5.55 -2.09
N LEU A 144 3.54 -4.67 -1.20
CA LEU A 144 2.11 -4.42 -1.00
C LEU A 144 1.58 -3.63 -2.20
N ILE A 145 0.54 -4.10 -2.89
CA ILE A 145 -0.05 -3.41 -4.04
C ILE A 145 -1.46 -2.93 -3.65
N PRO A 146 -1.64 -1.64 -3.29
CA PRO A 146 -2.92 -1.11 -2.86
C PRO A 146 -3.73 -0.60 -4.06
N ILE A 147 -4.94 -1.11 -4.24
CA ILE A 147 -5.89 -0.59 -5.25
C ILE A 147 -7.20 -0.27 -4.53
N VAL A 148 -7.44 1.02 -4.26
CA VAL A 148 -8.55 1.46 -3.42
C VAL A 148 -9.37 2.50 -4.17
N ALA A 149 -10.60 2.16 -4.56
CA ALA A 149 -11.53 3.10 -5.16
C ALA A 149 -12.52 3.59 -4.08
N LYS A 150 -12.67 4.91 -3.93
CA LYS A 150 -13.61 5.49 -2.95
C LYS A 150 -14.80 6.14 -3.66
N PRO A 151 -16.05 5.90 -3.21
CA PRO A 151 -17.24 6.33 -3.93
C PRO A 151 -17.41 7.85 -4.09
N ASN A 152 -16.79 8.69 -3.24
CA ASN A 152 -17.18 10.10 -3.08
C ASN A 152 -16.02 11.11 -3.05
N HIS A 153 -14.82 10.77 -3.53
CA HIS A 153 -13.75 11.78 -3.62
C HIS A 153 -13.76 12.43 -5.01
N GLU A 154 -14.30 13.64 -5.10
CA GLU A 154 -14.16 14.54 -6.27
C GLU A 154 -12.71 14.72 -6.70
N TYR A 155 -11.76 14.50 -5.79
CA TYR A 155 -10.32 14.57 -6.04
C TYR A 155 -9.66 13.19 -5.98
N GLY A 156 -9.82 12.43 -7.08
CA GLY A 156 -8.79 11.55 -7.64
C GLY A 156 -8.72 10.09 -7.16
N ASP A 157 -9.54 9.22 -7.76
CA ASP A 157 -9.28 7.76 -7.73
C ASP A 157 -8.01 7.39 -8.53
N GLU A 158 -7.57 8.24 -9.47
CA GLU A 158 -6.37 8.04 -10.31
C GLU A 158 -5.07 7.85 -9.50
N TYR A 159 -4.99 8.46 -8.31
CA TYR A 159 -3.81 8.36 -7.44
C TYR A 159 -3.53 6.92 -7.01
N THR A 160 -4.55 6.07 -6.90
CA THR A 160 -4.35 4.70 -6.41
C THR A 160 -3.81 3.75 -7.48
N VAL A 161 -4.28 3.86 -8.72
CA VAL A 161 -3.76 3.07 -9.84
C VAL A 161 -2.31 3.48 -10.16
N ALA A 162 -2.01 4.78 -10.16
CA ALA A 162 -0.65 5.26 -10.34
C ALA A 162 0.29 4.76 -9.23
N ALA A 163 -0.15 4.82 -7.96
CA ALA A 163 0.61 4.30 -6.84
C ALA A 163 0.82 2.78 -6.95
N ALA A 164 -0.20 2.01 -7.33
CA ALA A 164 -0.09 0.57 -7.54
C ALA A 164 0.91 0.24 -8.65
N ARG A 165 0.85 0.93 -9.80
CA ARG A 165 1.80 0.75 -10.91
C ARG A 165 3.25 1.03 -10.48
N LEU A 166 3.47 2.13 -9.76
CA LEU A 166 4.78 2.47 -9.22
C LEU A 166 5.29 1.41 -8.22
N SER A 167 4.36 0.80 -7.47
CA SER A 167 4.69 -0.24 -6.50
C SER A 167 5.08 -1.54 -7.19
N LEU A 168 4.35 -1.95 -8.23
CA LEU A 168 4.71 -3.08 -9.10
C LEU A 168 6.10 -2.89 -9.72
N GLN A 169 6.38 -1.69 -10.26
CA GLN A 169 7.70 -1.37 -10.84
C GLN A 169 8.83 -1.48 -9.81
N ARG A 170 8.59 -1.05 -8.56
CA ARG A 170 9.60 -1.06 -7.50
C ARG A 170 9.78 -2.43 -6.86
N ALA A 171 8.71 -3.21 -6.72
CA ALA A 171 8.76 -4.56 -6.17
C ALA A 171 9.54 -5.53 -7.08
N ALA A 172 9.60 -5.24 -8.39
CA ALA A 172 10.28 -6.06 -9.38
C ALA A 172 9.78 -7.51 -9.35
N ASN A 173 10.65 -8.47 -8.98
CA ASN A 173 10.32 -9.91 -8.95
C ASN A 173 10.03 -10.43 -7.53
N LEU A 174 9.79 -9.54 -6.58
CA LEU A 174 9.48 -9.95 -5.20
C LEU A 174 8.05 -10.50 -5.09
N PRO A 175 7.78 -11.36 -4.09
CA PRO A 175 6.42 -11.77 -3.77
C PRO A 175 5.54 -10.55 -3.48
N LEU A 176 4.33 -10.54 -4.06
CA LEU A 176 3.40 -9.43 -3.99
C LEU A 176 2.26 -9.71 -3.01
N HIS A 177 1.76 -8.66 -2.38
CA HIS A 177 0.58 -8.66 -1.51
C HIS A 177 -0.47 -7.73 -2.11
N LEU A 178 -1.41 -8.29 -2.87
CA LEU A 178 -2.48 -7.52 -3.49
C LEU A 178 -3.56 -7.21 -2.45
N VAL A 179 -3.86 -5.92 -2.25
CA VAL A 179 -4.96 -5.47 -1.40
C VAL A 179 -5.86 -4.53 -2.19
N THR A 180 -7.09 -4.96 -2.42
CA THR A 180 -8.09 -4.19 -3.16
C THR A 180 -9.31 -3.89 -2.31
N CYS A 181 -9.85 -2.69 -2.49
CA CYS A 181 -11.11 -2.30 -1.87
C CYS A 181 -11.87 -1.35 -2.80
N ILE A 182 -12.93 -1.86 -3.41
CA ILE A 182 -13.77 -1.13 -4.35
C ILE A 182 -15.19 -1.11 -3.78
N ASP A 183 -15.67 0.08 -3.44
CA ASP A 183 -16.91 0.28 -2.69
C ASP A 183 -17.97 1.04 -3.52
N SER A 184 -17.83 1.05 -4.85
CA SER A 184 -18.67 1.86 -5.73
C SER A 184 -19.04 1.14 -7.03
N CYS A 185 -20.17 1.54 -7.59
CA CYS A 185 -20.59 1.22 -8.96
C CYS A 185 -20.22 2.34 -9.97
N ALA A 186 -19.49 3.38 -9.55
CA ALA A 186 -19.06 4.46 -10.42
C ALA A 186 -18.05 4.00 -11.50
N THR A 187 -17.92 4.77 -12.58
CA THR A 187 -16.98 4.52 -13.69
C THR A 187 -15.53 4.33 -13.22
N SER A 188 -15.10 5.07 -12.18
CA SER A 188 -13.76 4.91 -11.61
C SER A 188 -13.52 3.53 -10.99
N ALA A 189 -14.57 2.89 -10.47
CA ALA A 189 -14.50 1.52 -9.98
C ALA A 189 -14.25 0.53 -11.11
N GLU A 190 -14.81 0.74 -12.30
CA GLU A 190 -14.56 -0.12 -13.46
C GLU A 190 -13.10 -0.03 -13.93
N ILE A 191 -12.52 1.18 -13.99
CA ILE A 191 -11.10 1.37 -14.30
C ILE A 191 -10.23 0.60 -13.29
N ALA A 192 -10.53 0.73 -11.99
CA ALA A 192 -9.82 -0.01 -10.95
C ALA A 192 -9.98 -1.53 -11.09
N ARG A 193 -11.17 -2.03 -11.41
CA ARG A 193 -11.42 -3.47 -11.65
C ARG A 193 -10.61 -3.98 -12.84
N ASN A 194 -10.63 -3.28 -13.96
CA ASN A 194 -9.87 -3.64 -15.15
C ASN A 194 -8.37 -3.68 -14.86
N PHE A 195 -7.86 -2.69 -14.12
CA PHE A 195 -6.47 -2.67 -13.68
C PHE A 195 -6.12 -3.83 -12.72
N ILE A 196 -7.04 -4.22 -11.82
CA ILE A 196 -6.84 -5.40 -10.97
C ILE A 196 -6.76 -6.67 -11.82
N LEU A 197 -7.66 -6.85 -12.77
CA LEU A 197 -7.66 -8.03 -13.66
C LEU A 197 -6.37 -8.08 -14.48
N GLU A 198 -5.92 -6.96 -15.04
CA GLU A 198 -4.64 -6.84 -15.74
C GLU A 198 -3.47 -7.21 -14.81
N THR A 199 -3.44 -6.65 -13.60
CA THR A 199 -2.40 -6.93 -12.60
C THR A 199 -2.35 -8.41 -12.25
N VAL A 200 -3.50 -9.07 -12.05
CA VAL A 200 -3.58 -10.49 -11.72
C VAL A 200 -3.18 -11.38 -12.90
N SER A 201 -3.53 -10.97 -14.12
CA SER A 201 -3.14 -11.68 -15.34
C SER A 201 -1.61 -11.68 -15.51
N LEU A 202 -0.99 -10.50 -15.35
CA LEU A 202 0.45 -10.33 -15.55
C LEU A 202 1.30 -10.84 -14.39
N HIS A 203 0.87 -10.57 -13.16
CA HIS A 203 1.67 -10.81 -11.94
C HIS A 203 1.13 -11.95 -11.06
N GLY A 204 0.08 -12.65 -11.47
CA GLY A 204 -0.53 -13.76 -10.71
C GLY A 204 0.45 -14.73 -10.05
N PRO A 205 1.48 -15.24 -10.77
CA PRO A 205 2.48 -16.13 -10.19
C PRO A 205 3.31 -15.53 -9.04
N GLN A 206 3.46 -14.20 -9.01
CA GLN A 206 4.18 -13.46 -7.96
C GLN A 206 3.27 -13.15 -6.76
N LEU A 207 1.95 -13.27 -6.89
CA LEU A 207 1.02 -12.99 -5.81
C LEU A 207 1.17 -14.05 -4.70
N SER A 208 1.49 -13.58 -3.50
CA SER A 208 1.61 -14.44 -2.31
C SER A 208 0.42 -14.26 -1.37
N THR A 209 -0.12 -13.06 -1.30
CA THR A 209 -1.33 -12.72 -0.56
C THR A 209 -2.27 -11.96 -1.46
N VAL A 210 -3.54 -12.36 -1.43
CA VAL A 210 -4.61 -11.73 -2.17
C VAL A 210 -5.72 -11.37 -1.19
N ASP A 211 -6.04 -10.08 -1.10
CA ASP A 211 -7.18 -9.59 -0.35
C ASP A 211 -8.02 -8.67 -1.22
N VAL A 212 -9.18 -9.16 -1.64
CA VAL A 212 -10.06 -8.48 -2.57
C VAL A 212 -11.38 -8.19 -1.90
N SER A 213 -11.76 -6.92 -1.90
CA SER A 213 -13.07 -6.48 -1.46
C SER A 213 -13.76 -5.67 -2.56
N ASP A 214 -14.94 -6.10 -2.99
CA ASP A 214 -15.72 -5.46 -4.05
C ASP A 214 -17.23 -5.60 -3.75
N SER A 215 -18.05 -4.73 -4.32
CA SER A 215 -19.51 -4.85 -4.31
C SER A 215 -20.07 -5.66 -5.47
N SER A 216 -19.31 -5.84 -6.56
CA SER A 216 -19.73 -6.56 -7.75
C SER A 216 -19.44 -8.05 -7.65
N THR A 217 -20.48 -8.86 -7.75
CA THR A 217 -20.39 -10.32 -7.73
C THR A 217 -19.76 -10.87 -9.01
N GLY A 218 -20.13 -10.31 -10.16
CA GLY A 218 -19.55 -10.64 -11.45
C GLY A 218 -18.05 -10.37 -11.49
N PHE A 219 -17.58 -9.34 -10.80
CA PHE A 219 -16.14 -9.07 -10.66
C PHE A 219 -15.40 -10.23 -9.98
N PHE A 220 -15.94 -10.81 -8.90
CA PHE A 220 -15.26 -11.93 -8.24
C PHE A 220 -15.15 -13.17 -9.12
N VAL A 221 -16.16 -13.45 -9.95
CA VAL A 221 -16.12 -14.55 -10.94
C VAL A 221 -15.01 -14.29 -11.95
N SER A 222 -14.98 -13.11 -12.56
CA SER A 222 -13.94 -12.70 -13.51
C SER A 222 -12.55 -12.71 -12.88
N PHE A 223 -12.43 -12.16 -11.66
CA PHE A 223 -11.20 -12.13 -10.89
C PHE A 223 -10.65 -13.53 -10.64
N LEU A 224 -11.48 -14.46 -10.15
CA LEU A 224 -11.05 -15.82 -9.91
C LEU A 224 -10.67 -16.52 -11.21
N ASN A 225 -11.44 -16.36 -12.29
CA ASN A 225 -11.08 -16.96 -13.58
C ASN A 225 -9.71 -16.48 -14.08
N VAL A 226 -9.43 -15.18 -13.99
CA VAL A 226 -8.13 -14.60 -14.37
C VAL A 226 -7.02 -15.09 -13.44
N LEU A 227 -7.25 -15.12 -12.13
CA LEU A 227 -6.30 -15.62 -11.14
C LEU A 227 -5.94 -17.09 -11.39
N LEU A 228 -6.94 -17.93 -11.62
CA LEU A 228 -6.76 -19.36 -11.90
C LEU A 228 -6.02 -19.57 -13.22
N GLY A 229 -6.34 -18.77 -14.25
CA GLY A 229 -5.63 -18.80 -15.52
C GLY A 229 -4.16 -18.41 -15.37
N SER A 230 -3.85 -17.36 -14.60
CA SER A 230 -2.47 -16.89 -14.43
C SER A 230 -1.59 -17.81 -13.59
N ILE A 231 -2.18 -18.61 -12.70
CA ILE A 231 -1.46 -19.63 -11.91
C ILE A 231 -1.54 -21.04 -12.49
N ALA A 232 -2.26 -21.28 -13.60
CA ALA A 232 -2.43 -22.63 -14.15
C ALA A 232 -1.11 -23.24 -14.63
N SER A 233 -0.18 -22.42 -15.13
CA SER A 233 1.09 -22.86 -15.74
C SER A 233 2.29 -22.83 -14.79
N LYS A 234 2.12 -22.29 -13.57
CA LYS A 234 3.20 -22.05 -12.61
C LYS A 234 2.78 -22.46 -11.22
N GLN A 235 3.71 -22.88 -10.39
CA GLN A 235 3.40 -23.21 -9.00
C GLN A 235 2.89 -21.95 -8.28
N SER A 236 1.64 -21.98 -7.83
CA SER A 236 1.03 -20.88 -7.09
C SER A 236 1.82 -20.61 -5.82
N THR A 237 2.18 -19.34 -5.58
CA THR A 237 2.80 -18.89 -4.33
C THR A 237 1.77 -18.30 -3.35
N ILE A 238 0.48 -18.36 -3.72
CA ILE A 238 -0.62 -17.81 -2.93
C ILE A 238 -0.84 -18.71 -1.71
N HIS A 239 -0.47 -18.18 -0.54
CA HIS A 239 -0.68 -18.81 0.75
C HIS A 239 -1.84 -18.16 1.52
N GLN A 240 -2.28 -16.95 1.13
CA GLN A 240 -3.43 -16.29 1.75
C GLN A 240 -4.39 -15.72 0.70
N LEU A 241 -5.66 -16.09 0.81
CA LEU A 241 -6.76 -15.58 -0.01
C LEU A 241 -7.86 -15.03 0.88
N SER A 242 -8.28 -13.80 0.61
CA SER A 242 -9.37 -13.12 1.29
C SER A 242 -10.29 -12.49 0.26
N LEU A 243 -11.56 -12.89 0.24
CA LEU A 243 -12.57 -12.39 -0.69
C LEU A 243 -13.74 -11.83 0.12
N ARG A 244 -14.12 -10.58 -0.13
CA ARG A 244 -15.17 -9.89 0.63
C ARG A 244 -16.15 -9.17 -0.27
N CYS A 245 -17.40 -9.63 -0.29
CA CYS A 245 -18.47 -8.92 -0.99
C CYS A 245 -19.21 -7.97 -0.05
N PHE A 246 -19.29 -6.69 -0.39
CA PHE A 246 -20.04 -5.71 0.42
C PHE A 246 -21.54 -5.70 0.13
N GLN A 247 -21.96 -6.23 -1.02
CA GLN A 247 -23.34 -6.17 -1.46
C GLN A 247 -24.26 -6.98 -0.53
N SER A 248 -25.35 -6.35 -0.09
CA SER A 248 -26.29 -6.88 0.91
C SER A 248 -27.58 -7.46 0.31
N PHE A 249 -27.70 -7.53 -1.02
CA PHE A 249 -28.91 -8.07 -1.65
C PHE A 249 -29.05 -9.56 -1.31
N GLY A 250 -30.26 -9.98 -0.97
CA GLY A 250 -30.55 -11.27 -0.33
C GLY A 250 -30.05 -12.55 -1.01
N LEU A 251 -29.46 -12.44 -2.20
CA LEU A 251 -28.78 -13.51 -2.93
C LEU A 251 -27.27 -13.42 -2.67
N THR A 252 -26.73 -14.36 -1.90
CA THR A 252 -25.28 -14.51 -1.82
C THR A 252 -24.79 -15.13 -3.13
N PRO A 253 -23.94 -14.43 -3.89
CA PRO A 253 -23.48 -14.87 -5.21
C PRO A 253 -22.63 -16.14 -5.09
N SER A 254 -22.77 -17.01 -6.09
CA SER A 254 -21.85 -18.14 -6.27
C SER A 254 -20.62 -17.66 -7.00
N LEU A 255 -19.44 -17.96 -6.47
CA LEU A 255 -18.16 -17.65 -7.12
C LEU A 255 -17.92 -18.51 -8.37
N ILE A 256 -18.64 -19.62 -8.49
CA ILE A 256 -18.52 -20.59 -9.57
C ILE A 256 -19.92 -20.92 -10.04
N ASN A 257 -20.14 -20.96 -11.36
CA ASN A 257 -21.43 -21.32 -11.92
C ASN A 257 -21.88 -22.67 -11.34
N ASP A 258 -23.05 -22.68 -10.69
CA ASP A 258 -23.64 -23.84 -10.02
C ASP A 258 -24.18 -24.88 -11.03
N THR A 259 -23.65 -24.88 -12.26
CA THR A 259 -24.09 -25.71 -13.39
C THR A 259 -23.67 -27.16 -13.26
N GLY A 260 -23.21 -27.60 -12.08
CA GLY A 260 -22.70 -28.96 -11.84
C GLY A 260 -21.41 -29.27 -12.58
N SER A 261 -20.77 -28.29 -13.21
CA SER A 261 -19.49 -28.48 -13.89
C SER A 261 -18.38 -28.70 -12.86
N PRO A 262 -17.47 -29.66 -13.10
CA PRO A 262 -16.33 -29.89 -12.19
C PRO A 262 -15.50 -28.61 -12.06
N LEU A 263 -14.96 -28.41 -10.85
CA LEU A 263 -14.06 -27.28 -10.57
C LEU A 263 -12.79 -27.40 -11.43
N PRO A 264 -12.25 -26.28 -11.96
CA PRO A 264 -11.01 -26.33 -12.70
C PRO A 264 -9.87 -26.92 -11.85
N PRO A 265 -8.94 -27.72 -12.41
CA PRO A 265 -7.79 -28.26 -11.66
C PRO A 265 -6.96 -27.19 -10.95
N ALA A 266 -6.80 -26.02 -11.58
CA ALA A 266 -6.13 -24.86 -11.00
C ALA A 266 -6.80 -24.37 -9.70
N PHE A 267 -8.13 -24.53 -9.59
CA PHE A 267 -8.85 -24.17 -8.38
C PHE A 267 -8.50 -25.12 -7.23
N HIS A 268 -8.50 -26.44 -7.46
CA HIS A 268 -8.04 -27.39 -6.44
C HIS A 268 -6.58 -27.15 -6.06
N HIS A 269 -5.72 -26.82 -7.02
CA HIS A 269 -4.33 -26.48 -6.74
C HIS A 269 -4.23 -25.24 -5.83
N LEU A 270 -4.97 -24.17 -6.13
CA LEU A 270 -5.06 -22.98 -5.30
C LEU A 270 -5.55 -23.33 -3.89
N MET A 271 -6.69 -24.03 -3.75
CA MET A 271 -7.24 -24.37 -2.43
C MET A 271 -6.27 -25.23 -1.62
N ASN A 272 -5.52 -26.12 -2.26
CA ASN A 272 -4.49 -26.94 -1.61
C ASN A 272 -3.25 -26.15 -1.17
N SER A 273 -2.90 -25.06 -1.86
CA SER A 273 -1.75 -24.21 -1.52
C SER A 273 -2.02 -23.22 -0.39
N LEU A 274 -3.30 -22.91 -0.12
CA LEU A 274 -3.68 -21.90 0.87
C LEU A 274 -3.40 -22.35 2.31
N GLU A 275 -2.73 -21.47 3.05
CA GLU A 275 -2.58 -21.53 4.50
C GLU A 275 -3.73 -20.79 5.19
N ARG A 276 -4.20 -19.69 4.61
CA ARG A 276 -5.29 -18.87 5.17
C ARG A 276 -6.34 -18.54 4.13
N LEU A 277 -7.59 -18.84 4.45
CA LEU A 277 -8.74 -18.52 3.61
C LEU A 277 -9.74 -17.68 4.39
N ARG A 278 -10.13 -16.53 3.83
CA ARG A 278 -11.17 -15.67 4.43
C ARG A 278 -12.23 -15.34 3.40
N ILE A 279 -13.47 -15.65 3.71
CA ILE A 279 -14.61 -15.39 2.83
C ILE A 279 -15.66 -14.62 3.60
N PHE A 280 -16.10 -13.51 3.04
CA PHE A 280 -17.15 -12.66 3.59
C PHE A 280 -18.26 -12.47 2.54
N ARG A 281 -19.49 -12.89 2.88
CA ARG A 281 -20.70 -12.76 2.02
C ARG A 281 -20.60 -13.35 0.61
N LEU A 282 -19.76 -14.36 0.41
CA LEU A 282 -19.65 -15.09 -0.86
C LEU A 282 -19.96 -16.58 -0.65
N ARG A 283 -20.56 -17.23 -1.64
CA ARG A 283 -20.72 -18.69 -1.64
C ARG A 283 -19.54 -19.34 -2.33
N LEU A 284 -19.00 -20.37 -1.69
CA LEU A 284 -18.04 -21.30 -2.28
C LEU A 284 -18.63 -22.71 -2.32
N PRO A 285 -18.42 -23.46 -3.42
CA PRO A 285 -18.81 -24.85 -3.51
C PRO A 285 -17.82 -25.73 -2.74
N PHE A 286 -18.03 -25.88 -1.42
CA PHE A 286 -17.10 -26.65 -0.56
C PHE A 286 -17.10 -28.17 -0.82
N ARG A 287 -18.08 -28.70 -1.55
CA ARG A 287 -18.31 -30.15 -1.72
C ARG A 287 -17.07 -30.88 -2.25
N ASP A 288 -16.36 -30.25 -3.18
CA ASP A 288 -15.25 -30.88 -3.90
C ASP A 288 -13.89 -30.27 -3.52
N ILE A 289 -13.85 -29.44 -2.47
CA ILE A 289 -12.63 -28.74 -2.07
C ILE A 289 -11.85 -29.58 -1.06
N SER A 290 -10.60 -29.89 -1.41
CA SER A 290 -9.60 -30.38 -0.47
C SER A 290 -8.64 -29.25 -0.07
N PHE A 291 -8.14 -29.33 1.15
CA PHE A 291 -7.19 -28.38 1.72
C PHE A 291 -5.95 -29.13 2.19
N GLY A 292 -4.80 -28.84 1.58
CA GLY A 292 -3.52 -29.42 2.00
C GLY A 292 -2.90 -28.68 3.19
N LYS A 293 -2.72 -27.36 3.05
CA LYS A 293 -1.92 -26.53 3.98
C LYS A 293 -2.74 -25.60 4.88
N LEU A 294 -4.07 -25.69 4.85
CA LEU A 294 -4.93 -24.71 5.50
C LEU A 294 -4.80 -24.76 7.03
N VAL A 295 -4.33 -23.65 7.63
CA VAL A 295 -4.23 -23.45 9.08
C VAL A 295 -5.32 -22.53 9.63
N GLU A 296 -5.92 -21.68 8.78
CA GLU A 296 -6.95 -20.73 9.18
C GLU A 296 -8.05 -20.62 8.13
N ILE A 297 -9.31 -20.78 8.55
CA ILE A 297 -10.49 -20.47 7.74
C ILE A 297 -11.39 -19.48 8.47
N ARG A 298 -11.75 -18.38 7.80
CA ARG A 298 -12.75 -17.43 8.32
C ARG A 298 -13.91 -17.33 7.35
N LEU A 299 -15.09 -17.68 7.85
CA LEU A 299 -16.34 -17.63 7.11
C LEU A 299 -17.26 -16.65 7.82
N GLN A 300 -17.65 -15.58 7.13
CA GLN A 300 -18.43 -14.50 7.73
C GLN A 300 -19.61 -14.13 6.82
N ASP A 301 -20.79 -14.00 7.43
CA ASP A 301 -22.05 -13.67 6.74
C ASP A 301 -22.32 -14.58 5.51
N ILE A 302 -22.00 -15.88 5.61
CA ILE A 302 -22.24 -16.84 4.53
C ILE A 302 -23.63 -17.44 4.69
N LYS A 303 -24.43 -17.44 3.62
CA LYS A 303 -25.69 -18.19 3.56
C LYS A 303 -25.43 -19.58 3.01
N ALA A 304 -25.54 -20.60 3.86
CA ALA A 304 -25.51 -21.99 3.41
C ALA A 304 -26.91 -22.42 2.94
N ARG A 305 -26.97 -23.03 1.76
CA ARG A 305 -28.17 -23.70 1.27
C ARG A 305 -28.09 -25.15 1.75
N LEU A 306 -28.95 -25.55 2.68
CA LEU A 306 -29.07 -26.97 3.04
C LEU A 306 -29.83 -27.70 1.92
N ARG A 307 -29.61 -29.02 1.80
CA ARG A 307 -30.30 -29.87 0.80
C ARG A 307 -31.80 -29.98 1.06
N THR A 308 -32.22 -29.90 2.31
CA THR A 308 -33.61 -29.66 2.69
C THR A 308 -33.90 -28.18 2.51
N SER A 309 -35.11 -27.80 2.12
CA SER A 309 -35.60 -26.44 1.78
C SER A 309 -35.39 -25.32 2.82
N HIS A 310 -34.58 -25.56 3.85
CA HIS A 310 -34.23 -24.66 4.93
C HIS A 310 -32.85 -24.02 4.69
N PHE A 311 -32.74 -22.73 4.96
CA PHE A 311 -31.46 -22.01 4.95
C PHE A 311 -30.87 -22.04 6.36
N ALA A 312 -29.62 -22.49 6.49
CA ALA A 312 -28.85 -22.23 7.71
C ALA A 312 -28.07 -20.92 7.51
N VAL A 313 -28.34 -19.95 8.40
CA VAL A 313 -27.52 -18.75 8.51
C VAL A 313 -26.57 -18.96 9.67
N PHE A 314 -25.26 -18.97 9.41
CA PHE A 314 -24.27 -19.09 10.47
C PHE A 314 -24.07 -17.73 11.13
N THR A 315 -24.70 -17.52 12.29
CA THR A 315 -24.60 -16.29 13.09
C THR A 315 -24.09 -16.58 14.51
N GLY A 316 -22.77 -16.61 14.73
CA GLY A 316 -22.21 -16.66 16.08
C GLY A 316 -20.73 -16.99 16.12
N THR A 317 -19.99 -16.54 17.14
CA THR A 317 -18.57 -16.88 17.40
C THR A 317 -18.47 -18.01 18.42
N HIS A 318 -17.97 -19.18 18.02
CA HIS A 318 -17.49 -20.19 18.96
C HIS A 318 -16.05 -20.58 18.63
N TYR A 319 -15.18 -20.54 19.64
CA TYR A 319 -13.92 -21.27 19.59
C TYR A 319 -14.27 -22.75 19.78
N LEU A 320 -14.11 -23.57 18.74
CA LEU A 320 -14.27 -25.02 18.88
C LEU A 320 -13.11 -25.54 19.77
N THR A 321 -13.39 -25.69 21.06
CA THR A 321 -12.82 -26.77 21.85
C THR A 321 -13.73 -28.00 21.67
N PRO A 322 -13.18 -29.22 21.63
CA PRO A 322 -13.98 -30.41 21.37
C PRO A 322 -14.88 -30.67 22.58
N VAL A 323 -16.15 -30.27 22.48
CA VAL A 323 -17.23 -30.70 23.37
C VAL A 323 -18.40 -31.13 22.49
N ALA A 324 -19.03 -32.23 22.90
CA ALA A 324 -19.77 -33.16 22.08
C ALA A 324 -21.14 -32.65 21.58
N HIS A 325 -21.55 -33.25 20.46
CA HIS A 325 -22.91 -33.39 19.93
C HIS A 325 -23.71 -32.14 19.56
N THR A 326 -23.37 -31.58 18.40
CA THR A 326 -24.38 -31.19 17.39
C THR A 326 -23.81 -31.58 16.03
N GLU A 327 -24.35 -32.66 15.44
CA GLU A 327 -23.99 -33.12 14.09
C GLU A 327 -24.48 -32.08 13.07
N TYR A 328 -23.58 -31.18 12.69
CA TYR A 328 -23.60 -30.62 11.35
C TYR A 328 -22.79 -31.57 10.49
N ASP A 329 -23.32 -31.99 9.33
CA ASP A 329 -22.58 -32.74 8.31
C ASP A 329 -21.44 -31.89 7.72
N PHE A 330 -20.44 -31.57 8.53
CA PHE A 330 -19.13 -31.16 8.07
C PHE A 330 -18.39 -32.44 7.69
N TYR A 331 -18.20 -32.63 6.39
CA TYR A 331 -17.66 -33.85 5.78
C TYR A 331 -16.37 -34.35 6.46
N PRO A 332 -16.18 -35.69 6.56
CA PRO A 332 -15.18 -36.34 7.41
C PRO A 332 -13.70 -36.21 6.97
N HIS A 333 -13.38 -35.36 5.99
CA HIS A 333 -12.04 -35.32 5.36
C HIS A 333 -11.06 -34.30 5.98
N TRP A 334 -11.45 -33.60 7.06
CA TRP A 334 -10.65 -32.50 7.65
C TRP A 334 -9.71 -32.97 8.77
N LYS A 335 -9.42 -34.28 8.87
CA LYS A 335 -8.92 -34.93 10.09
C LYS A 335 -7.49 -34.57 10.54
N ASN A 336 -6.67 -33.86 9.75
CA ASN A 336 -5.23 -33.72 10.03
C ASN A 336 -4.71 -32.31 10.34
N ASN A 337 -5.54 -31.26 10.26
CA ASN A 337 -5.10 -29.89 10.54
C ASN A 337 -5.91 -29.26 11.67
N ARG A 338 -5.25 -28.60 12.64
CA ARG A 338 -5.90 -27.79 13.68
C ARG A 338 -6.47 -26.51 13.04
N VAL A 339 -7.59 -26.65 12.33
CA VAL A 339 -8.26 -25.53 11.67
C VAL A 339 -8.98 -24.70 12.71
N ARG A 340 -8.62 -23.42 12.83
CA ARG A 340 -9.39 -22.45 13.63
C ARG A 340 -10.53 -21.92 12.77
N LEU A 341 -11.76 -22.28 13.12
CA LEU A 341 -12.97 -21.72 12.53
C LEU A 341 -13.36 -20.44 13.30
N PHE A 342 -13.52 -19.34 12.58
CA PHE A 342 -14.08 -18.10 13.13
C PHE A 342 -15.33 -17.72 12.34
N THR A 343 -16.46 -17.69 13.02
CA THR A 343 -17.76 -17.23 12.52
C THR A 343 -18.17 -15.98 13.29
N ARG A 344 -18.78 -14.98 12.65
CA ARG A 344 -19.27 -13.75 13.33
C ARG A 344 -20.77 -13.62 13.07
N GLY A 345 -21.56 -13.46 14.13
CA GLY A 345 -22.97 -13.10 14.02
C GLY A 345 -23.14 -11.59 14.00
N SER A 346 -23.97 -11.09 13.09
CA SER A 346 -24.66 -9.81 13.27
C SER A 346 -26.03 -10.12 13.88
N SER A 347 -26.27 -9.61 15.09
CA SER A 347 -27.62 -9.58 15.68
C SER A 347 -28.45 -8.64 14.81
N LEU A 348 -29.24 -9.20 13.89
CA LEU A 348 -30.31 -8.45 13.25
C LEU A 348 -31.59 -8.72 14.04
N TYR A 349 -32.18 -7.64 14.53
CA TYR A 349 -33.52 -7.58 15.12
C TYR A 349 -34.49 -8.52 14.39
N SER A 350 -35.07 -9.46 15.13
CA SER A 350 -36.30 -10.14 14.71
C SER A 350 -37.43 -9.12 14.83
N PRO A 351 -38.18 -8.78 13.76
CA PRO A 351 -39.44 -8.09 13.95
C PRO A 351 -40.37 -9.09 14.63
N GLN A 352 -40.83 -8.72 15.82
CA GLN A 352 -41.89 -9.43 16.55
C GLN A 352 -43.04 -9.70 15.57
N LEU A 353 -43.34 -10.98 15.35
CA LEU A 353 -44.67 -11.39 14.92
C LEU A 353 -45.64 -10.88 15.98
N ALA A 354 -46.35 -9.80 15.66
CA ALA A 354 -47.54 -9.42 16.41
C ALA A 354 -48.59 -10.49 16.15
N GLU A 355 -48.83 -11.32 17.16
CA GLU A 355 -50.04 -12.10 17.29
C GLU A 355 -51.24 -11.14 17.33
N THR A 356 -52.15 -11.27 16.38
CA THR A 356 -53.54 -10.83 16.53
C THR A 356 -54.45 -11.94 16.04
N LEU A 357 -55.00 -12.68 17.00
CA LEU A 357 -56.32 -13.34 16.94
C LEU A 357 -57.31 -12.39 17.66
N PRO A 358 -58.63 -12.42 17.39
CA PRO A 358 -59.48 -13.61 17.24
C PRO A 358 -59.66 -14.13 15.81
#